data_AF-A0A976CMA0-F1
#
_entry.id   AF-A0A976CMA0-F1
#
_cell.length_a   1.000
_cell.length_b   1.000
_cell.length_c   1.000
_cell.angle_alpha   90.00
_cell.angle_beta   90.00
_cell.angle_gamma   90.00
#
_symmetry.space_group_name_H-M   'P 1'
#
loop_
_entity.id
_entity.type
_entity.pdbx_description
1 polymer ?
#
loop_
_entity_poly.entity_id
_entity_poly.type
_entity_poly.pdbx_seq_one_letter_code
_entity_poly.pdbx_strand_id
1 'polypeptide(L)' 'MVHIRFEGRSYDVAENQLGITAGMSDKTIQERLANHFDVKSDRFESYVLDRRPSGDLIVRPEAVYG' A
#
# COMPACT_ATOMS: atom_id res chain seq x y z
N MET A 1 -5.67 -3.33 -9.37
CA MET A 1 -5.13 -4.33 -8.41
C MET A 1 -4.17 -3.60 -7.46
N VAL A 2 -4.00 -4.08 -6.21
CA VAL A 2 -3.01 -3.51 -5.29
C VAL A 2 -1.83 -4.47 -5.14
N HIS A 3 -0.67 -4.06 -5.64
CA HIS A 3 0.59 -4.81 -5.55
C HIS A 3 1.40 -4.29 -4.36
N ILE A 4 1.60 -5.12 -3.35
CA ILE A 4 2.17 -4.70 -2.07
C ILE A 4 3.46 -5.46 -1.81
N ARG A 5 4.59 -4.76 -1.70
CA ARG A 5 5.83 -5.35 -1.18
C ARG A 5 5.99 -4.99 0.28
N PHE A 6 5.77 -5.96 1.18
CA PHE A 6 5.82 -5.78 2.63
C PHE A 6 6.75 -6.82 3.26
N GLU A 7 7.70 -6.37 4.10
CA GLU A 7 8.69 -7.21 4.79
C GLU A 7 9.38 -8.26 3.90
N GLY A 8 9.78 -7.84 2.69
CA GLY A 8 10.50 -8.70 1.73
C GLY A 8 9.60 -9.64 0.92
N ARG A 9 8.30 -9.68 1.19
CA ARG A 9 7.30 -10.47 0.46
C ARG A 9 6.45 -9.59 -0.45
N SER A 10 5.91 -10.18 -1.50
CA SER A 10 4.99 -9.51 -2.43
C SER A 10 3.60 -10.11 -2.30
N TYR A 11 2.58 -9.26 -2.32
CA TYR A 11 1.17 -9.62 -2.20
C TYR A 11 0.37 -8.92 -3.30
N ASP A 12 -0.58 -9.62 -3.88
CA ASP A 12 -1.56 -9.05 -4.82
C ASP A 12 -2.93 -9.13 -4.16
N VAL A 13 -3.50 -7.96 -3.88
CA VAL A 13 -4.77 -7.84 -3.16
C VAL A 13 -5.73 -6.97 -3.95
N ALA A 14 -6.98 -7.39 -4.05
CA ALA A 14 -7.99 -6.59 -4.74
C ALA A 14 -8.36 -5.35 -3.92
N GLU A 15 -8.60 -4.22 -4.58
CA GLU A 15 -8.93 -2.95 -3.91
C GLU A 15 -10.17 -3.07 -3.02
N ASN A 16 -11.16 -3.87 -3.43
CA ASN A 16 -12.37 -4.14 -2.66
C ASN A 16 -12.10 -4.91 -1.36
N GLN A 17 -11.09 -5.77 -1.31
CA GLN A 17 -10.69 -6.50 -0.10
C GLN A 17 -10.03 -5.57 0.92
N LEU A 18 -9.36 -4.52 0.44
CA LEU A 18 -8.75 -3.48 1.28
C LEU A 18 -9.70 -2.30 1.57
N GLY A 19 -10.86 -2.27 0.94
CA GLY A 19 -11.78 -1.13 1.00
C GLY A 19 -11.17 0.16 0.45
N ILE A 20 -10.28 0.05 -0.55
CA ILE A 20 -9.64 1.19 -1.21
C ILE A 20 -10.51 1.62 -2.39
N THR A 21 -10.70 2.94 -2.54
CA THR A 21 -11.41 3.53 -3.68
C THR A 21 -10.56 4.56 -4.39
N ALA A 22 -10.82 4.78 -5.68
CA ALA A 22 -10.23 5.88 -6.43
C ALA A 22 -10.52 7.22 -5.72
N GLY A 23 -9.47 7.99 -5.43
CA GLY A 23 -9.57 9.27 -4.72
C GLY A 23 -9.28 9.23 -3.22
N MET A 24 -9.05 8.05 -2.62
CA MET A 24 -8.53 8.00 -1.25
C MET A 24 -7.13 8.61 -1.16
N SER A 25 -6.89 9.35 -0.08
CA SER A 25 -5.57 9.90 0.23
C SER A 25 -4.57 8.78 0.55
N ASP A 26 -3.29 9.04 0.31
CA ASP A 26 -2.21 8.07 0.57
C ASP A 26 -2.19 7.64 2.03
N LYS A 27 -2.38 8.60 2.95
CA LYS A 27 -2.46 8.32 4.39
C LYS A 27 -3.60 7.35 4.72
N THR A 28 -4.78 7.57 4.17
CA THR A 28 -5.93 6.68 4.39
C THR A 28 -5.66 5.28 3.82
N ILE A 29 -5.00 5.18 2.67
CA ILE A 29 -4.61 3.90 2.10
C ILE A 29 -3.57 3.18 2.98
N GLN A 30 -2.55 3.89 3.47
CA GLN A 30 -1.56 3.35 4.41
C GLN A 30 -2.21 2.82 5.69
N GLU A 31 -3.20 3.54 6.25
CA GLU A 31 -3.98 3.07 7.41
C GLU A 31 -4.77 1.79 7.09
N ARG A 32 -5.40 1.69 5.91
CA ARG A 32 -6.11 0.47 5.47
C ARG A 32 -5.16 -0.72 5.34
N LEU A 33 -3.97 -0.50 4.79
CA LEU A 33 -2.93 -1.52 4.67
C LEU A 33 -2.45 -1.98 6.04
N ALA A 34 -2.17 -1.04 6.96
CA ALA A 34 -1.76 -1.37 8.32
C ALA A 34 -2.80 -2.25 9.03
N ASN A 35 -4.09 -1.91 8.91
CA ASN A 35 -5.18 -2.72 9.44
C ASN A 35 -5.27 -4.11 8.78
N HIS A 36 -5.06 -4.20 7.46
CA HIS A 36 -5.11 -5.48 6.74
C HIS A 36 -3.99 -6.44 7.15
N PHE A 37 -2.77 -5.92 7.38
CA PHE A 37 -1.62 -6.71 7.82
C PHE A 37 -1.56 -6.89 9.35
N ASP A 38 -2.54 -6.35 10.09
CA ASP A 38 -2.58 -6.35 11.56
C ASP A 38 -1.29 -5.77 12.19
N VAL A 39 -0.87 -4.62 11.66
CA VAL A 39 0.30 -3.88 12.14
C VAL A 39 -0.06 -2.43 12.48
N LYS A 40 0.83 -1.76 13.21
CA LYS A 40 0.71 -0.33 13.48
C LYS A 40 0.82 0.49 12.20
N SER A 41 0.14 1.65 12.15
CA SER A 41 0.12 2.56 10.99
C SER A 41 1.51 3.06 10.60
N ASP A 42 2.40 3.23 11.58
CA ASP A 42 3.79 3.64 11.39
C ASP A 42 4.59 2.72 10.44
N ARG A 43 4.20 1.44 10.34
CA ARG A 43 4.85 0.47 9.45
C ARG A 43 4.70 0.79 7.97
N PHE A 44 3.66 1.54 7.60
CA PHE A 44 3.43 1.96 6.22
C PHE A 44 3.72 3.45 5.98
N GLU A 45 4.12 4.23 6.98
CA GLU A 45 4.37 5.67 6.81
C GLU A 45 5.48 5.97 5.79
N SER A 46 6.54 5.16 5.77
CA SER A 46 7.65 5.27 4.80
C SER A 46 7.40 4.56 3.47
N TYR A 47 6.20 4.01 3.27
CA TYR A 47 5.89 3.31 2.03
C TYR A 47 5.42 4.29 0.96
N VAL A 48 5.96 4.13 -0.23
CA VAL A 48 5.60 4.87 -1.43
C VAL A 48 4.41 4.19 -2.11
N LEU A 49 3.39 5.00 -2.43
CA LEU A 49 2.20 4.60 -3.17
C LEU A 49 2.28 5.17 -4.59
N ASP A 50 2.43 4.30 -5.59
CA ASP A 50 2.47 4.65 -7.01
C ASP A 50 1.15 4.23 -7.68
N ARG A 51 0.39 5.23 -8.14
CA ARG A 51 -0.88 5.03 -8.87
C ARG A 51 -0.59 4.99 -10.37
N ARG A 52 -0.77 3.83 -10.97
CA ARG A 52 -0.53 3.60 -12.39
C ARG A 52 -1.72 4.11 -13.22
N PRO A 53 -1.49 4.63 -14.44
CA PRO A 53 -2.57 4.97 -15.36
C PRO A 53 -3.48 3.78 -15.73
N SER A 54 -3.01 2.54 -15.56
CA SER A 54 -3.81 1.32 -15.74
C SER A 54 -4.90 1.14 -14.67
N GLY A 55 -4.82 1.87 -13.56
CA GLY A 55 -5.68 1.69 -12.38
C GLY A 55 -5.06 0.79 -11.31
N ASP A 56 -3.84 0.32 -11.48
CA ASP A 56 -3.14 -0.44 -10.43
C ASP A 56 -2.47 0.48 -9.41
N LEU A 57 -2.43 0.02 -8.17
CA LEU A 57 -1.73 0.68 -7.06
C LEU A 57 -0.54 -0.17 -6.65
N ILE A 58 0.66 0.41 -6.70
CA ILE A 58 1.89 -0.24 -6.23
C ILE A 58 2.27 0.37 -4.89
N VAL A 59 2.43 -0.48 -3.88
CA VAL A 59 2.82 -0.14 -2.52
C VAL A 59 4.17 -0.78 -2.25
N ARG A 60 5.19 0.04 -1.98
CA ARG A 60 6.57 -0.44 -1.78
C ARG A 60 7.27 0.38 -0.70
N PRO A 61 8.27 -0.18 0.00
CA PRO A 61 9.13 0.63 0.85
C PRO A 61 9.83 1.71 0.02
N GLU A 62 10.07 2.86 0.64
CA GLU A 62 10.96 3.88 0.09
C GLU A 62 12.34 3.27 -0.20
N ALA A 63 12.91 3.60 -1.36
CA ALA A 63 14.24 3.14 -1.72
C ALA A 63 15.25 3.97 -0.92
N VAL A 64 15.83 3.39 0.13
CA VAL A 64 16.91 4.00 0.90
C VAL A 64 18.24 3.52 0.31
N TYR A 65 18.98 4.44 -0.33
CA TYR A 65 20.38 4.20 -0.70
C TYR A 65 21.25 4.46 0.54
N GLY A 66 21.97 3.44 0.98
CA GLY A 66 22.98 3.54 2.06
C GLY A 66 24.37 3.84 1.51
#